data_AF-A0A1L5F686-F1
#
_entry.id   AF-A0A1L5F686-F1
#
_cell.length_a   1.000
_cell.length_b   1.000
_cell.length_c   1.000
_cell.angle_alpha   90.00
_cell.angle_beta   90.00
_cell.angle_gamma   90.00
#
_symmetry.space_group_name_H-M   'P 1'
#
loop_
_entity.id
_entity.type
_entity.pdbx_description
1 polymer ?
#
loop_
_entity_poly.entity_id
_entity_poly.type
_entity_poly.pdbx_seq_one_letter_code
_entity_poly.pdbx_strand_id
1 'polypeptide(L)'
;MLKLNNVPTGNYVTIDNLLSTGMLRERMLALGLTKGTTIEVVRKGPSGDPTVYNIRGAMIALRNEESSLILVDLKKNLYKNSLSSEIKTNII
;
A
#
# COMPACT_ATOMS: atom_id res chain seq x y z
N MET A 1 -5.54 0.79 -13.33
CA MET A 1 -4.47 0.49 -12.34
C MET A 1 -4.70 1.33 -11.10
N LEU A 2 -4.49 0.77 -9.91
CA LEU A 2 -4.70 1.46 -8.63
C LEU A 2 -3.45 2.24 -8.24
N LYS A 3 -3.63 3.46 -7.72
CA LYS A 3 -2.54 4.30 -7.19
C LYS A 3 -2.39 4.08 -5.68
N LEU A 4 -1.16 4.13 -5.18
CA LEU A 4 -0.86 3.87 -3.76
C LEU A 4 -1.58 4.83 -2.80
N ASN A 5 -1.76 6.11 -3.17
CA ASN A 5 -2.44 7.11 -2.33
C ASN A 5 -3.95 6.83 -2.12
N ASN A 6 -4.57 6.09 -3.04
CA ASN A 6 -5.99 5.74 -2.99
C ASN A 6 -6.26 4.47 -2.18
N VAL A 7 -5.22 3.82 -1.67
CA VAL A 7 -5.36 2.60 -0.87
C VAL A 7 -5.74 2.98 0.58
N PRO A 8 -6.78 2.37 1.17
CA PRO A 8 -7.12 2.59 2.57
C PRO A 8 -6.04 2.05 3.52
N THR A 9 -5.89 2.68 4.68
CA THR A 9 -4.99 2.21 5.74
C THR A 9 -5.32 0.80 6.19
N GLY A 10 -4.31 0.06 6.65
CA GLY A 10 -4.41 -1.34 7.07
C GLY A 10 -4.36 -2.36 5.93
N ASN A 11 -4.24 -1.92 4.68
CA ASN A 11 -4.09 -2.81 3.53
C ASN A 11 -2.62 -3.04 3.16
N TYR A 12 -2.39 -4.21 2.55
CA TYR A 12 -1.11 -4.59 1.95
C TYR A 12 -1.26 -4.59 0.43
N VAL A 13 -0.29 -4.00 -0.25
CA VAL A 13 -0.24 -3.90 -1.70
C VAL A 13 1.12 -4.28 -2.23
N THR A 14 1.19 -4.64 -3.50
CA THR A 14 2.44 -4.92 -4.20
C THR A 14 2.66 -3.86 -5.27
N ILE A 15 3.88 -3.32 -5.37
CA ILE A 15 4.22 -2.38 -6.44
C ILE A 15 4.18 -3.12 -7.79
N ASP A 16 3.40 -2.60 -8.73
CA ASP A 16 3.42 -3.05 -10.12
C ASP A 16 4.36 -2.17 -10.98
N ASN A 17 4.25 -0.85 -10.88
CA ASN A 17 5.05 0.07 -11.68
C ASN A 17 5.22 1.47 -11.02
N LEU A 18 6.24 2.21 -11.45
CA LEU A 18 6.48 3.60 -11.08
C LEU A 18 6.35 4.53 -12.30
N LEU A 19 5.49 5.54 -12.19
CA LEU A 19 5.30 6.60 -13.18
C LEU A 19 6.30 7.75 -13.05
N SER A 20 7.06 7.80 -11.95
CA SER A 20 8.11 8.80 -11.72
C SER A 20 9.26 8.66 -12.74
N THR A 21 9.84 9.79 -13.13
CA THR A 21 11.02 9.89 -14.01
C THR A 21 12.15 10.67 -13.33
N GLY A 22 13.36 10.60 -13.90
CA GLY A 22 14.55 11.33 -13.43
C GLY A 22 14.89 11.08 -11.96
N MET A 23 15.34 12.14 -11.27
CA MET A 23 15.78 12.10 -9.87
C MET A 23 14.73 11.51 -8.91
N LEU A 24 13.44 11.76 -9.16
CA LEU A 24 12.39 11.22 -8.31
C LEU A 24 12.33 9.69 -8.39
N ARG A 25 12.48 9.13 -9.60
CA ARG A 25 12.53 7.68 -9.80
C ARG A 25 13.73 7.07 -9.08
N GLU A 26 14.90 7.67 -9.23
CA GLU A 26 16.12 7.20 -8.57
C GLU A 26 15.97 7.20 -7.05
N ARG A 27 15.38 8.27 -6.49
CA ARG A 27 15.08 8.33 -5.05
C ARG A 27 14.09 7.26 -4.63
N MET A 28 13.02 7.05 -5.40
CA MET A 28 12.05 5.99 -5.11
C MET A 28 12.73 4.61 -5.09
N LEU A 29 13.58 4.31 -6.07
CA LEU A 29 14.33 3.06 -6.12
C LEU A 29 15.29 2.92 -4.93
N ALA A 30 15.99 4.00 -4.54
CA ALA A 30 16.86 4.02 -3.38
C ALA A 30 16.11 3.78 -2.05
N LEU A 31 14.85 4.22 -1.96
CA LEU A 31 13.95 3.94 -0.83
C LEU A 31 13.40 2.51 -0.84
N GLY A 32 13.72 1.69 -1.85
CA GLY A 32 13.26 0.31 -1.97
C GLY A 32 11.90 0.16 -2.66
N LEU A 33 11.38 1.20 -3.32
CA LEU A 33 10.16 1.13 -4.12
C LEU A 33 10.44 0.45 -5.47
N THR A 34 10.65 -0.86 -5.46
CA THR A 34 10.85 -1.65 -6.69
C THR A 34 9.63 -2.53 -6.98
N LYS A 35 9.39 -2.87 -8.26
CA LYS A 35 8.35 -3.82 -8.67
C LYS A 35 8.41 -5.10 -7.82
N GLY A 36 7.25 -5.57 -7.36
CA GLY A 36 7.12 -6.74 -6.48
C GLY A 36 7.28 -6.43 -4.99
N THR A 37 7.70 -5.22 -4.60
CA THR A 37 7.82 -4.86 -3.18
C THR A 37 6.44 -4.80 -2.54
N THR A 38 6.29 -5.47 -1.40
CA THR A 38 5.08 -5.36 -0.56
C THR A 38 5.17 -4.09 0.28
N ILE A 39 4.09 -3.31 0.27
CA ILE A 39 3.92 -2.10 1.06
C ILE A 39 2.69 -2.26 1.94
N GLU A 40 2.81 -1.88 3.21
CA GLU A 40 1.66 -1.69 4.10
C GLU A 40 1.30 -0.21 4.16
N VAL A 41 0.02 0.11 4.05
CA VAL A 41 -0.48 1.47 4.26
C VAL A 41 -0.78 1.65 5.74
N VAL A 42 0.12 2.31 6.48
CA VAL A 42 0.06 2.29 7.94
C VAL A 42 -0.92 3.32 8.49
N ARG A 43 -0.71 4.60 8.19
CA ARG A 43 -1.60 5.68 8.66
C ARG A 43 -1.56 6.87 7.72
N LYS A 44 -2.66 7.63 7.67
CA LYS A 44 -2.69 8.94 7.01
C LYS A 44 -2.41 10.05 8.02
N GLY A 45 -1.83 11.15 7.56
CA GLY A 45 -1.69 12.37 8.35
C GLY A 45 -3.05 13.00 8.69
N PRO A 46 -3.09 14.02 9.58
CA PRO A 46 -4.33 14.63 10.06
C PRO A 46 -5.26 15.13 8.95
N SER A 47 -4.69 15.67 7.87
CA SER A 47 -5.41 16.17 6.69
C SER A 47 -5.43 15.18 5.52
N GLY A 48 -5.06 13.93 5.75
CA GLY A 48 -4.97 12.89 4.71
C GLY A 48 -3.65 12.87 3.91
N ASP A 49 -2.71 13.77 4.20
CA ASP A 49 -1.37 13.87 3.60
C ASP A 49 -0.35 14.34 4.66
N PRO A 50 0.90 13.83 4.69
CA PRO A 50 1.38 12.65 3.96
C PRO A 50 0.81 11.34 4.52
N THR A 51 0.94 10.26 3.77
CA THR A 51 0.63 8.91 4.24
C THR A 51 1.91 8.18 4.62
N VAL A 52 1.91 7.51 5.76
CA VAL A 52 3.03 6.69 6.23
C VAL A 52 2.85 5.26 5.72
N TYR A 53 3.90 4.76 5.07
CA TYR A 53 3.98 3.43 4.50
C TYR A 53 5.09 2.62 5.17
N ASN A 54 4.85 1.33 5.39
CA ASN A 54 5.91 0.40 5.76
C ASN A 54 6.44 -0.26 4.48
N ILE A 55 7.68 0.04 4.14
CA ILE A 55 8.37 -0.44 2.94
C ILE A 55 9.59 -1.21 3.44
N ARG A 56 9.54 -2.54 3.36
CA ARG A 56 10.65 -3.44 3.80
C ARG A 56 11.10 -3.19 5.26
N GLY A 57 10.16 -2.86 6.15
CA GLY A 57 10.45 -2.60 7.57
C GLY A 57 10.81 -1.14 7.87
N ALA A 58 10.94 -0.28 6.86
CA ALA A 58 11.17 1.15 7.04
C ALA A 58 9.85 1.93 6.95
N MET A 59 9.63 2.85 7.90
CA MET A 59 8.48 3.74 7.93
C MET A 59 8.78 4.99 7.11
N ILE A 60 8.16 5.11 5.94
CA ILE A 60 8.41 6.20 4.99
C ILE A 60 7.11 6.98 4.80
N ALA A 61 7.16 8.28 5.09
CA ALA A 61 6.08 9.21 4.76
C ALA A 61 6.24 9.67 3.31
N LEU A 62 5.25 9.39 2.46
CA LEU A 62 5.19 9.91 1.10
C LEU A 62 4.00 10.86 0.98
N ARG A 63 4.22 11.97 0.28
CA ARG A 63 3.12 12.89 -0.05
C ARG A 63 2.20 12.27 -1.09
N ASN A 64 1.00 12.80 -1.23
CA ASN A 64 0.02 12.38 -2.22
C ASN A 64 0.56 12.54 -3.65
N GLU A 65 1.29 13.64 -3.93
CA GLU A 65 1.92 13.86 -5.24
C GLU A 65 2.91 12.73 -5.61
N GLU A 66 3.69 12.25 -4.64
CA GLU A 66 4.68 11.19 -4.83
C GLU A 66 4.03 9.80 -4.90
N SER A 67 3.17 9.48 -3.94
CA SER A 67 2.48 8.18 -3.86
C SER A 67 1.45 7.98 -4.97
N SER A 68 0.94 9.05 -5.58
CA SER A 68 0.07 8.96 -6.77
C SER A 68 0.79 8.48 -8.04
N LEU A 69 2.13 8.48 -8.04
CA LEU A 69 2.98 7.98 -9.12
C LEU A 69 3.33 6.49 -8.98
N ILE A 70 2.89 5.86 -7.90
CA ILE A 70 3.18 4.45 -7.61
C ILE A 70 1.92 3.63 -7.93
N LEU A 71 2.02 2.76 -8.93
CA LEU A 71 0.96 1.84 -9.32
C LEU A 71 1.11 0.52 -8.56
N VAL A 72 0.00 0.04 -8.03
CA VAL A 72 -0.02 -1.09 -7.11
C VAL A 72 -1.17 -2.04 -7.37
N ASP A 73 -1.02 -3.28 -6.92
CA ASP A 73 -2.05 -4.30 -6.85
C ASP A 73 -2.37 -4.65 -5.40
N LEU A 74 -3.66 -4.86 -5.09
CA LEU A 74 -4.09 -5.32 -3.78
C LEU A 74 -3.58 -6.74 -3.52
N LYS A 75 -2.89 -6.96 -2.41
CA LYS A 75 -2.53 -8.30 -1.97
C LYS A 75 -3.78 -8.97 -1.42
N LYS A 76 -4.42 -9.83 -2.21
CA LYS A 76 -5.54 -10.65 -1.72
C LYS A 76 -5.02 -11.58 -0.63
N ASN A 77 -5.53 -11.40 0.58
CA ASN A 77 -5.30 -12.37 1.65
C ASN A 77 -6.15 -13.60 1.34
N LEU A 78 -5.51 -14.68 0.89
CA LEU A 78 -6.17 -15.90 0.40
C LEU A 78 -6.95 -16.66 1.49
N TYR A 79 -6.88 -16.23 2.76
CA TYR A 79 -7.55 -16.89 3.89
C TYR A 79 -8.91 -16.31 4.29
N LYS A 80 -9.40 -15.24 3.64
CA LYS A 80 -10.63 -14.53 4.08
C LYS A 80 -11.94 -14.99 3.44
N ASN A 81 -11.93 -16.02 2.58
CA ASN A 81 -13.14 -16.53 1.93
C ASN A 81 -13.78 -17.77 2.59
N SER A 82 -13.17 -18.37 3.62
CA SER A 82 -13.71 -19.58 4.27
C SER A 82 -14.23 -19.39 5.69
N LEU A 83 -14.13 -18.19 6.28
CA LEU A 83 -14.50 -17.94 7.69
C LEU A 83 -15.66 -16.96 7.87
N SER A 84 -16.27 -16.46 6.79
CA SER A 84 -17.44 -15.56 6.86
C SER A 84 -18.79 -16.26 6.80
N SER A 85 -18.84 -17.58 6.58
CA SER A 85 -20.07 -18.38 6.60
C SER A 85 -20.26 -19.26 7.84
N GLU A 86 -19.26 -19.40 8.72
CA GLU A 86 -19.31 -20.39 9.83
C GLU A 86 -19.73 -19.82 11.19
N ILE A 87 -19.75 -18.49 11.38
CA ILE A 87 -20.06 -17.88 12.70
C ILE A 87 -21.54 -17.48 12.85
N LYS A 88 -22.40 -17.66 11.83
CA LYS A 88 -23.83 -17.30 11.95
C LYS A 88 -24.76 -18.36 12.56
N THR A 89 -24.28 -19.56 12.94
CA THR A 89 -25.18 -20.66 13.36
C THR A 89 -25.19 -20.99 14.86
N ASN A 90 -24.35 -20.39 15.71
CA ASN A 90 -24.34 -20.73 17.14
C ASN A 90 -24.29 -19.51 18.06
N ILE A 91 -25.41 -18.78 18.15
CA ILE A 91 -25.83 -18.17 19.41
C ILE A 91 -27.33 -18.46 19.53
N ILE A 92 -27.63 -19.35 20.47
CA ILE A 92 -28.95 -19.78 20.92
C ILE A 92 -29.55 -18.66 21.77
#